data_AF-A0A2G2Z5K6-F1
#
_entry.id   AF-A0A2G2Z5K6-F1
#
_cell.length_a   1.000
_cell.length_b   1.000
_cell.length_c   1.000
_cell.angle_alpha   90.00
_cell.angle_beta   90.00
_cell.angle_gamma   90.00
#
_symmetry.space_group_name_H-M   'P 1'
#
loop_
_entity.id
_entity.type
_entity.pdbx_description
1 polymer ?
#
loop_
_entity_poly.entity_id
_entity_poly.type
_entity_poly.pdbx_seq_one_letter_code
_entity_poly.pdbx_strand_id
1 'polypeptide(L)'
;MYNENPWLKMLPHVRLDVEKLSLYSEVRRQPKAGCLSTIESIVYALKAVGEENSKGLDHLLDVFESMVVDQRRCKDEGVKQRLANCDELK
;
A
#
# COMPACT_ATOMS: atom_id res chain seq x y z
N MET A 1 -19.54 -6.46 4.43
CA MET A 1 -19.53 -5.85 5.79
C MET A 1 -20.63 -4.81 6.04
N TYR A 2 -20.52 -3.54 5.63
CA TYR A 2 -21.56 -2.52 5.97
C TYR A 2 -22.90 -2.68 5.24
N ASN A 3 -22.90 -3.23 4.02
CA ASN A 3 -24.14 -3.53 3.30
C ASN A 3 -24.90 -4.69 3.95
N GLU A 4 -24.17 -5.64 4.52
CA GLU A 4 -24.74 -6.81 5.22
C GLU A 4 -25.09 -6.46 6.67
N ASN A 5 -24.42 -5.46 7.26
CA ASN A 5 -24.58 -5.03 8.65
C ASN A 5 -24.70 -3.50 8.73
N PRO A 6 -25.85 -2.91 8.37
CA PRO A 6 -26.01 -1.46 8.31
C PRO A 6 -25.82 -0.76 9.66
N TRP A 7 -26.11 -1.46 10.76
CA TRP A 7 -25.98 -0.94 12.13
C TRP A 7 -24.54 -0.56 12.51
N LEU A 8 -23.53 -1.16 11.86
CA LEU A 8 -22.12 -0.79 12.07
C LEU A 8 -21.86 0.68 11.72
N LYS A 9 -22.65 1.28 10.81
CA LYS A 9 -22.52 2.70 10.47
C LYS A 9 -22.85 3.63 11.65
N MET A 10 -23.59 3.16 12.65
CA MET A 10 -23.98 3.94 13.82
C MET A 10 -22.93 3.91 14.94
N LEU A 11 -21.95 3.02 14.86
CA LEU A 11 -20.88 2.93 15.85
C LEU A 11 -19.88 4.08 15.67
N PRO A 12 -19.18 4.49 16.74
CA PRO A 12 -18.05 5.40 16.62
C PRO A 12 -16.98 4.83 15.69
N HIS A 13 -16.58 5.60 14.69
CA HIS A 13 -15.51 5.22 13.77
C HIS A 13 -14.24 6.01 14.11
N VAL A 14 -13.15 5.28 14.31
CA VAL A 14 -11.81 5.88 14.37
C VAL A 14 -11.17 5.68 13.01
N ARG A 15 -10.67 6.75 12.42
CA ARG A 15 -9.91 6.71 11.19
C ARG A 15 -8.51 7.24 11.46
N LEU A 16 -7.54 6.48 11.02
CA LEU A 16 -6.17 6.94 10.94
C LEU A 16 -6.08 7.89 9.74
N ASP A 17 -5.83 9.18 10.00
CA ASP A 17 -5.63 10.15 8.93
C ASP A 17 -4.14 10.28 8.63
N VAL A 18 -3.76 9.91 7.42
CA VAL A 18 -2.37 9.91 6.96
C VAL A 18 -2.35 10.64 5.62
N GLU A 19 -1.69 11.79 5.59
CA GLU A 19 -1.60 12.64 4.38
C GLU A 19 -0.70 12.08 3.28
N LYS A 20 -0.06 10.92 3.52
CA LYS A 20 0.84 10.28 2.56
C LYS A 20 0.09 9.37 1.59
N LEU A 21 0.50 9.40 0.33
CA LEU A 21 0.11 8.38 -0.65
C LEU A 21 0.72 7.02 -0.24
N SER A 22 0.01 5.94 -0.56
CA SER A 22 0.52 4.60 -0.28
C SER A 22 1.75 4.32 -1.16
N LEU A 23 2.81 3.80 -0.56
CA LEU A 23 3.98 3.25 -1.26
C LEU A 23 3.54 2.19 -2.28
N TYR A 24 2.50 1.42 -1.97
CA TYR A 24 1.98 0.37 -2.84
C TYR A 24 1.15 0.88 -4.04
N SER A 25 0.84 2.19 -4.09
CA SER A 25 -0.08 2.78 -5.08
C SER A 25 0.37 2.60 -6.54
N GLU A 26 1.68 2.45 -6.76
CA GLU A 26 2.28 2.31 -8.09
C GLU A 26 2.29 0.86 -8.59
N VAL A 27 2.23 -0.11 -7.68
CA VAL A 27 2.05 -1.53 -8.03
C VAL A 27 0.57 -1.86 -8.18
N ARG A 28 -0.28 -1.27 -7.32
CA ARG A 28 -1.73 -1.46 -7.33
C ARG A 28 -2.47 -0.16 -7.06
N ARG A 29 -3.46 0.16 -7.89
CA ARG A 29 -4.37 1.29 -7.63
C ARG A 29 -5.10 1.13 -6.30
N GLN A 30 -5.14 2.22 -5.54
CA GLN A 30 -5.96 2.29 -4.33
C GLN A 30 -7.45 2.21 -4.69
N PRO A 31 -8.27 1.50 -3.90
CA PRO A 31 -9.72 1.48 -4.10
C PRO A 31 -10.37 2.84 -3.76
N LYS A 32 -9.78 3.61 -2.84
CA LYS A 32 -10.17 4.99 -2.49
C LYS A 32 -8.94 5.74 -1.96
N ALA A 33 -8.95 7.07 -2.10
CA ALA A 33 -7.91 7.93 -1.53
C ALA A 33 -7.75 7.70 -0.01
N GLY A 34 -6.50 7.58 0.42
CA GLY A 34 -6.14 7.30 1.81
C GLY A 34 -6.27 5.82 2.20
N CYS A 35 -6.55 4.90 1.25
CA CYS A 35 -6.42 3.48 1.51
C CYS A 35 -4.95 3.07 1.40
N LEU A 36 -4.37 2.69 2.53
CA LEU A 36 -3.00 2.19 2.63
C LEU A 36 -2.96 0.67 2.46
N SER A 37 -1.78 0.12 2.20
CA SER A 37 -1.57 -1.33 2.32
C SER A 37 -1.73 -1.78 3.77
N THR A 38 -1.87 -3.08 3.98
CA THR A 38 -1.97 -3.66 5.33
C THR A 38 -0.73 -3.33 6.17
N ILE A 39 0.48 -3.41 5.60
CA ILE A 39 1.74 -3.13 6.31
C ILE A 39 1.80 -1.66 6.73
N GLU A 40 1.52 -0.75 5.80
CA GLU A 40 1.47 0.69 6.10
C GLU A 40 0.43 1.00 7.19
N SER A 41 -0.78 0.43 7.07
CA SER A 41 -1.86 0.62 8.05
C SER A 41 -1.44 0.18 9.45
N ILE A 42 -0.77 -0.96 9.57
CA ILE A 42 -0.23 -1.46 10.84
C ILE A 42 0.83 -0.50 11.38
N VAL A 43 1.82 -0.13 10.57
CA VAL A 43 2.91 0.75 11.01
C VAL A 43 2.36 2.09 11.51
N TYR A 44 1.53 2.75 10.72
CA TYR A 44 1.01 4.06 11.11
C TYR A 44 0.05 3.97 12.29
N ALA A 45 -0.76 2.92 12.40
CA ALA A 45 -1.59 2.70 13.58
C ALA A 45 -0.73 2.50 14.84
N LEU A 46 0.30 1.66 14.77
CA LEU A 46 1.22 1.44 15.90
C LEU A 46 1.98 2.71 16.29
N LYS A 47 2.37 3.55 15.32
CA LYS A 47 2.96 4.86 15.60
C LYS A 47 1.98 5.84 16.25
N ALA A 48 0.70 5.77 15.90
CA ALA A 48 -0.31 6.65 16.45
C ALA A 48 -0.76 6.25 17.86
N VAL A 49 -0.74 4.96 18.19
CA VAL A 49 -1.23 4.42 19.48
C VAL A 49 -0.13 4.00 20.45
N GLY A 50 1.11 3.82 20.00
CA GLY A 50 2.23 3.36 20.81
C GLY A 50 2.94 4.49 21.58
N GLU A 51 3.58 4.14 22.70
CA GLU A 51 4.49 5.05 23.42
C GLU A 51 5.84 5.26 22.70
N GLU A 52 6.74 6.05 23.32
CA GLU A 52 8.03 6.60 22.87
C GLU A 52 9.01 5.63 22.13
N ASN A 53 8.70 4.33 22.07
CA ASN A 53 9.47 3.28 21.42
C ASN A 53 8.93 2.84 20.05
N SER A 54 8.53 3.77 19.18
CA SER A 54 8.24 3.49 17.76
C SER A 54 9.49 3.15 16.92
N LYS A 55 10.64 2.91 17.57
CA LYS A 55 11.93 2.66 16.94
C LYS A 55 11.87 1.36 16.13
N GLY A 56 12.25 1.44 14.86
CA GLY A 56 12.31 0.30 13.95
C GLY A 56 11.06 0.07 13.09
N LEU A 57 9.93 0.74 13.39
CA LEU A 57 8.77 0.69 12.50
C LEU A 57 9.03 1.37 11.14
N ASP A 58 9.92 2.36 11.11
CA ASP A 58 10.40 2.97 9.86
C ASP A 58 11.13 1.97 8.98
N HIS A 59 11.97 1.10 9.56
CA HIS A 59 12.68 0.07 8.78
C HIS A 59 11.73 -0.93 8.12
N LEU A 60 10.56 -1.19 8.70
CA LEU A 60 9.56 -2.02 8.05
C LEU A 60 8.99 -1.34 6.80
N LEU A 61 8.82 0.00 6.83
CA LEU A 61 8.43 0.76 5.65
C LEU A 61 9.56 0.81 4.61
N ASP A 62 10.81 0.97 5.04
CA ASP A 62 11.98 0.99 4.15
C ASP A 62 12.11 -0.33 3.36
N VAL A 63 11.99 -1.47 4.06
CA VAL A 63 12.03 -2.80 3.43
C VAL A 63 10.82 -3.00 2.51
N PHE A 64 9.64 -2.54 2.92
CA PHE A 64 8.44 -2.60 2.09
C PHE A 64 8.57 -1.77 0.82
N GLU A 65 9.11 -0.55 0.91
CA GLU A 65 9.38 0.31 -0.25
C GLU A 65 10.37 -0.36 -1.21
N SER A 66 11.46 -0.93 -0.70
CA SER A 66 12.42 -1.68 -1.51
C SER A 66 11.77 -2.83 -2.29
N MET A 67 10.91 -3.61 -1.64
CA MET A 67 10.14 -4.67 -2.30
C MET A 67 9.21 -4.11 -3.41
N VAL A 68 8.55 -2.97 -3.18
CA VAL A 68 7.67 -2.33 -4.17
C VAL A 68 8.47 -1.85 -5.39
N VAL A 69 9.66 -1.30 -5.18
CA VAL A 69 10.58 -0.90 -6.25
C VAL A 69 10.95 -2.12 -7.11
N ASP A 70 11.29 -3.25 -6.49
CA ASP A 70 11.60 -4.48 -7.21
C ASP A 70 10.40 -5.00 -8.02
N GLN A 71 9.20 -5.00 -7.44
CA GLN A 71 7.98 -5.42 -8.15
C GLN A 71 7.70 -4.56 -9.39
N ARG A 72 7.93 -3.24 -9.28
CA ARG A 72 7.80 -2.32 -10.42
C ARG A 72 8.81 -2.65 -11.51
N ARG A 73 10.08 -2.81 -11.14
CA ARG A 73 11.15 -3.16 -12.08
C ARG A 73 10.81 -4.44 -12.84
N CYS A 74 10.46 -5.51 -12.14
CA CYS A 74 10.09 -6.78 -12.77
C CYS A 74 8.89 -6.65 -13.73
N LYS A 75 7.89 -5.83 -13.35
CA LYS A 75 6.74 -5.55 -14.22
C LYS A 75 7.16 -4.82 -15.49
N ASP A 76 7.97 -3.77 -15.37
CA ASP A 76 8.42 -2.95 -16.50
C ASP A 76 9.31 -3.75 -17.45
N GLU A 77 10.21 -4.58 -16.92
CA GLU A 77 11.02 -5.53 -17.70
C GLU A 77 10.15 -6.53 -18.45
N GLY A 78 9.14 -7.10 -17.80
CA GLY A 78 8.18 -8.00 -18.45
C GLY A 78 7.38 -7.33 -19.57
N VAL A 79 7.01 -6.05 -19.42
CA VAL A 79 6.35 -5.27 -20.47
C VAL A 79 7.30 -5.03 -21.65
N LYS A 80 8.55 -4.61 -21.38
CA LYS A 80 9.57 -4.39 -22.41
C LYS A 80 9.84 -5.66 -23.22
N GLN A 81 9.96 -6.80 -22.55
CA GLN A 81 10.20 -8.08 -23.22
C GLN A 81 9.03 -8.48 -24.12
N ARG A 82 7.78 -8.28 -23.67
CA ARG A 82 6.60 -8.55 -24.51
C ARG A 82 6.52 -7.64 -25.73
N LEU A 83 6.90 -6.37 -25.58
CA LEU A 83 6.94 -5.41 -26.70
C LEU A 83 8.00 -5.83 -27.73
N ALA A 84 9.22 -6.14 -27.28
CA ALA A 84 10.29 -6.63 -28.15
C ALA A 84 9.87 -7.87 -28.94
N ASN A 85 9.27 -8.86 -28.27
CA ASN A 85 8.77 -10.07 -28.94
C ASN A 85 7.67 -9.79 -29.98
N CYS A 86 6.89 -8.72 -29.82
CA CYS A 86 5.84 -8.32 -30.75
C CYS A 86 6.40 -7.62 -32.01
N ASP A 87 7.51 -6.91 -31.85
CA ASP A 87 8.19 -6.22 -32.95
C ASP A 87 9.01 -7.19 -33.80
N GLU A 88 9.51 -8.30 -33.23
CA GLU A 88 10.18 -9.39 -33.97
C GLU A 88 9.22 -10.26 -34.82
N LEU A 89 7.90 -10.14 -34.61
CA LEU A 89 6.86 -10.90 -35.33
C LEU A 89 6.25 -10.13 -36.52
N LYS A 90 6.77 -8.95 -36.87
CA LYS A 90 6.35 -8.12 -38.02
C LYS A 90 7.41 -8.12 -39.11
#